data_AF-A0A1Y5YXN9-F1
#
_entry.id   AF-A0A1Y5YXN9-F1
#
_cell.length_a   1.000
_cell.length_b   1.000
_cell.length_c   1.000
_cell.angle_alpha   90.00
_cell.angle_beta   90.00
_cell.angle_gamma   90.00
#
_symmetry.space_group_name_H-M   'P 1'
#
loop_
_entity.id
_entity.type
_entity.pdbx_description
1 polymer ?
#
loop_
_entity_poly.entity_id
_entity_poly.type
_entity_poly.pdbx_seq_one_letter_code
_entity_poly.pdbx_strand_id
1 'polypeptide(L)'
;MLQGDKVVQDATVKADEKGNWNFSFKDLPKYDEKGNEIKYTVSEVKVDGYETKVEGTTITNTYKNTDKTEVSGKKVWDDNNAIDRPLSIKVDLLQNGKVIDTKEVSVATNWKYTFEKLRVYDANGVAYKYEVKEQPVAGYKSEINGYDITNTKIKDDPKDPSTDPKDPNTNTNNNSDSKVPSTTENDKPTLLPNTGGTSAGMSSILGGMVLFLLGGILFARQRIK
;
A
#
# COMPACT_ATOMS: atom_id res chain seq x y z
N MET A 1 -25.31 -2.92 18.03
CA MET A 1 -26.39 -3.92 17.98
C MET A 1 -27.71 -3.21 17.79
N LEU A 2 -28.50 -3.68 16.82
CA LEU A 2 -29.78 -3.08 16.45
C LEU A 2 -30.93 -4.08 16.68
N GLN A 3 -32.08 -3.55 17.08
CA GLN A 3 -33.39 -4.20 17.02
C GLN A 3 -34.27 -3.36 16.09
N GLY A 4 -34.51 -3.84 14.86
CA GLY A 4 -35.01 -2.97 13.79
C GLY A 4 -33.99 -1.83 13.53
N ASP A 5 -34.43 -0.58 13.60
CA ASP A 5 -33.57 0.59 13.42
C ASP A 5 -33.02 1.16 14.75
N LYS A 6 -33.42 0.59 15.89
CA LYS A 6 -33.04 1.09 17.21
C LYS A 6 -31.73 0.46 17.68
N VAL A 7 -30.76 1.31 18.05
CA VAL A 7 -29.56 0.88 18.77
C VAL A 7 -29.95 0.44 20.19
N VAL A 8 -29.67 -0.81 20.52
CA VAL A 8 -29.99 -1.40 21.84
C VAL A 8 -28.75 -1.62 22.71
N GLN A 9 -27.60 -1.87 22.07
CA GLN A 9 -26.29 -1.91 22.71
C GLN A 9 -25.22 -1.47 21.69
N ASP A 10 -24.16 -0.86 22.17
CA ASP A 10 -22.97 -0.51 21.40
C ASP A 10 -21.71 -1.10 22.06
N ALA A 11 -20.63 -1.17 21.30
CA ALA A 11 -19.34 -1.66 21.79
C ALA A 11 -18.22 -1.01 20.98
N THR A 12 -17.14 -0.63 21.65
CA THR A 12 -15.87 -0.31 21.00
C THR A 12 -15.05 -1.59 20.92
N VAL A 13 -14.74 -2.03 19.71
CA VAL A 13 -13.96 -3.24 19.47
C VAL A 13 -12.50 -2.85 19.20
N LYS A 14 -11.57 -3.58 19.80
CA LYS A 14 -10.13 -3.49 19.55
C LYS A 14 -9.59 -4.89 19.30
N ALA A 15 -8.55 -5.01 18.50
CA ALA A 15 -7.81 -6.26 18.37
C ALA A 15 -7.32 -6.73 19.76
N ASP A 16 -7.35 -8.04 19.98
CA ASP A 16 -6.60 -8.66 21.06
C ASP A 16 -5.09 -8.67 20.78
N GLU A 17 -4.28 -9.16 21.73
CA GLU A 17 -2.82 -9.25 21.59
C GLU A 17 -2.35 -10.10 20.39
N LYS A 18 -3.23 -10.94 19.84
CA LYS A 18 -2.98 -11.80 18.68
C LYS A 18 -3.53 -11.21 17.39
N GLY A 19 -4.12 -10.02 17.43
CA GLY A 19 -4.70 -9.36 16.27
C GLY A 19 -6.15 -9.78 15.95
N ASN A 20 -6.80 -10.58 16.81
CA ASN A 20 -8.18 -11.00 16.55
C ASN A 20 -9.18 -9.94 16.98
N TRP A 21 -10.21 -9.75 16.15
CA TRP A 21 -11.29 -8.81 16.39
C TRP A 21 -12.55 -9.58 16.74
N ASN A 22 -12.93 -9.56 18.01
CA ASN A 22 -14.11 -10.24 18.52
C ASN A 22 -14.97 -9.28 19.34
N PHE A 23 -16.28 -9.42 19.27
CA PHE A 23 -17.23 -8.70 20.12
C PHE A 23 -18.38 -9.61 20.53
N SER A 24 -19.00 -9.32 21.68
CA SER A 24 -20.18 -10.04 22.15
C SER A 24 -21.14 -9.07 22.81
N PHE A 25 -22.43 -9.17 22.47
CA PHE A 25 -23.52 -8.51 23.17
C PHE A 25 -24.24 -9.54 24.03
N LYS A 26 -24.45 -9.23 25.31
CA LYS A 26 -25.04 -10.14 26.30
C LYS A 26 -26.34 -9.58 26.85
N ASP A 27 -27.10 -10.42 27.55
CA ASP A 27 -28.34 -10.03 28.24
C ASP A 27 -29.40 -9.39 27.32
N LEU A 28 -29.52 -9.93 26.10
CA LEU A 28 -30.51 -9.52 25.12
C LEU A 28 -31.81 -10.36 25.28
N PRO A 29 -32.99 -9.72 25.39
CA PRO A 29 -34.26 -10.44 25.42
C PRO A 29 -34.48 -11.28 24.16
N LYS A 30 -34.96 -12.52 24.32
CA LYS A 30 -35.31 -13.36 23.17
C LYS A 30 -36.65 -12.97 22.54
N TYR A 31 -37.60 -12.52 23.36
CA TYR A 31 -38.97 -12.22 22.95
C TYR A 31 -39.34 -10.78 23.29
N ASP A 32 -40.18 -10.17 22.46
CA ASP A 32 -40.79 -8.87 22.73
C ASP A 32 -41.93 -8.98 23.77
N GLU A 33 -42.53 -7.85 24.15
CA GLU A 33 -43.63 -7.79 25.12
C GLU A 33 -44.89 -8.57 24.68
N LYS A 34 -44.97 -8.93 23.39
CA LYS A 34 -46.08 -9.69 22.79
C LYS A 34 -45.73 -11.17 22.61
N GLY A 35 -44.53 -11.59 22.99
CA GLY A 35 -44.05 -12.96 22.86
C GLY A 35 -43.46 -13.31 21.48
N ASN A 36 -43.25 -12.35 20.58
CA ASN A 36 -42.62 -12.61 19.28
C ASN A 36 -41.09 -12.63 19.42
N GLU A 37 -40.41 -13.50 18.66
CA GLU A 37 -38.95 -13.56 18.68
C GLU A 37 -38.32 -12.28 18.10
N ILE A 38 -37.35 -11.73 18.82
CA ILE A 38 -36.67 -10.50 18.42
C ILE A 38 -35.53 -10.86 17.46
N LYS A 39 -35.58 -10.27 16.25
CA LYS A 39 -34.46 -10.33 15.31
C LYS A 39 -33.48 -9.18 15.57
N TYR A 40 -32.24 -9.56 15.84
CA TYR A 40 -31.13 -8.63 16.02
C TYR A 40 -30.26 -8.55 14.77
N THR A 41 -29.69 -7.38 14.53
CA THR A 41 -28.68 -7.15 13.48
C THR A 41 -27.51 -6.36 14.04
N VAL A 42 -26.35 -6.48 13.41
CA VAL A 42 -25.19 -5.66 13.72
C VAL A 42 -25.00 -4.61 12.63
N SER A 43 -24.50 -3.45 13.02
CA SER A 43 -24.04 -2.40 12.13
C SER A 43 -22.76 -1.83 12.71
N GLU A 44 -21.93 -1.27 11.84
CA GLU A 44 -20.74 -0.55 12.25
C GLU A 44 -20.94 0.94 11.99
N VAL A 45 -20.39 1.76 12.88
CA VAL A 45 -20.26 3.20 12.61
C VAL A 45 -19.32 3.37 11.43
N LYS A 46 -19.67 4.24 10.48
CA LYS A 46 -18.86 4.52 9.30
C LYS A 46 -17.40 4.78 9.69
N VAL A 47 -16.50 3.95 9.16
CA VAL A 47 -15.05 4.16 9.21
C VAL A 47 -14.63 4.86 7.92
N ASP A 48 -13.93 5.99 8.05
CA ASP A 48 -13.48 6.72 6.87
C ASP A 48 -12.44 5.92 6.08
N GLY A 49 -12.48 6.02 4.75
CA GLY A 49 -11.64 5.22 3.87
C GLY A 49 -11.96 3.73 3.80
N TYR A 50 -12.99 3.22 4.50
CA TYR A 50 -13.41 1.82 4.42
C TYR A 50 -14.83 1.65 3.86
N GLU A 51 -15.06 0.50 3.24
CA GLU A 51 -16.36 -0.02 2.85
C GLU A 51 -16.74 -1.18 3.77
N THR A 52 -17.81 -1.01 4.52
CA THR A 52 -18.33 -2.02 5.44
C THR A 52 -19.35 -2.90 4.75
N LYS A 53 -19.18 -4.22 4.88
CA LYS A 53 -20.15 -5.24 4.48
C LYS A 53 -20.53 -6.07 5.70
N VAL A 54 -21.83 -6.25 5.94
CA VAL A 54 -22.35 -7.05 7.06
C VAL A 54 -23.05 -8.29 6.53
N GLU A 55 -22.60 -9.46 6.96
CA GLU A 55 -23.20 -10.76 6.65
C GLU A 55 -23.53 -11.50 7.95
N GLY A 56 -24.82 -11.48 8.33
CA GLY A 56 -25.25 -11.99 9.63
C GLY A 56 -24.65 -11.16 10.77
N THR A 57 -23.71 -11.75 11.51
CA THR A 57 -22.95 -11.09 12.58
C THR A 57 -21.50 -10.77 12.19
N THR A 58 -21.06 -11.19 11.00
CA THR A 58 -19.71 -10.93 10.50
C THR A 58 -19.68 -9.56 9.85
N ILE A 59 -18.77 -8.70 10.30
CA ILE A 59 -18.52 -7.38 9.73
C ILE A 59 -17.19 -7.45 8.98
N THR A 60 -17.21 -7.16 7.68
CA THR A 60 -16.01 -7.08 6.84
C THR A 60 -15.79 -5.65 6.42
N ASN A 61 -14.61 -5.12 6.74
CA ASN A 61 -14.18 -3.79 6.29
C ASN A 61 -13.18 -3.94 5.16
N THR A 62 -13.48 -3.33 4.02
CA THR A 62 -12.60 -3.28 2.85
C THR A 62 -12.04 -1.88 2.70
N TYR A 63 -10.71 -1.72 2.75
CA TYR A 63 -10.11 -0.41 2.54
C TYR A 63 -10.38 0.07 1.11
N LYS A 64 -10.95 1.27 0.99
CA LYS A 64 -11.20 1.95 -0.29
C LYS A 64 -9.87 2.49 -0.81
N ASN A 65 -9.14 1.65 -1.53
CA ASN A 65 -7.90 2.00 -2.22
C ASN A 65 -8.15 2.87 -3.47
N THR A 66 -8.91 3.95 -3.28
CA THR A 66 -9.30 4.91 -4.32
C THR A 66 -8.38 6.12 -4.36
N ASP A 67 -7.59 6.32 -3.32
CA ASP A 67 -6.64 7.42 -3.24
C ASP A 67 -5.58 7.29 -4.32
N LYS A 68 -5.37 8.39 -5.02
CA LYS A 68 -4.41 8.50 -6.12
C LYS A 68 -3.44 9.62 -5.81
N THR A 69 -2.20 9.40 -6.23
CA THR A 69 -1.13 10.39 -6.19
C THR A 69 -0.45 10.47 -7.55
N GLU A 70 0.50 11.38 -7.64
CA GLU A 70 1.35 11.58 -8.80
C GLU A 70 2.81 11.73 -8.37
N VAL A 71 3.71 11.38 -9.28
CA VAL A 71 5.16 11.60 -9.14
C VAL A 71 5.60 12.49 -10.29
N SER A 72 6.03 13.70 -9.96
CA SER A 72 6.48 14.70 -10.92
C SER A 72 7.93 15.07 -10.65
N GLY A 73 8.71 15.22 -11.72
CA GLY A 73 10.12 15.61 -11.64
C GLY A 73 10.58 16.32 -12.90
N LYS A 74 11.77 16.91 -12.82
CA LYS A 74 12.45 17.51 -13.97
C LYS A 74 13.85 16.93 -14.17
N LYS A 75 14.32 17.00 -15.41
CA LYS A 75 15.67 16.68 -15.81
C LYS A 75 16.49 17.97 -15.94
N VAL A 76 17.64 17.98 -15.28
CA VAL A 76 18.68 19.00 -15.37
C VAL A 76 19.93 18.40 -16.01
N TRP A 77 20.57 19.18 -16.88
CA TRP A 77 21.85 18.85 -17.49
C TRP A 77 22.92 19.79 -16.93
N ASP A 78 23.90 19.23 -16.23
CA ASP A 78 25.11 19.90 -15.77
C ASP A 78 26.28 19.49 -16.67
N ASP A 79 26.29 20.03 -17.88
CA ASP A 79 27.17 19.61 -18.96
C ASP A 79 27.81 20.76 -19.74
N ASN A 80 27.73 21.98 -19.19
CA ASN A 80 28.18 23.20 -19.83
C ASN A 80 27.52 23.44 -21.21
N ASN A 81 26.22 23.10 -21.34
CA ASN A 81 25.44 23.20 -22.58
C ASN A 81 26.05 22.40 -23.74
N ALA A 82 26.43 21.15 -23.45
CA ALA A 82 27.01 20.26 -24.44
C ALA A 82 26.10 20.07 -25.67
N ILE A 83 26.70 20.10 -26.86
CA ILE A 83 25.97 19.97 -28.14
C ILE A 83 25.64 18.51 -28.51
N ASP A 84 26.32 17.56 -27.87
CA ASP A 84 26.25 16.12 -28.12
C ASP A 84 25.31 15.39 -27.14
N ARG A 85 24.50 16.13 -26.39
CA ARG A 85 23.51 15.52 -25.48
C ARG A 85 22.48 14.68 -26.25
N PRO A 86 21.99 13.58 -25.67
CA PRO A 86 20.93 12.80 -26.31
C PRO A 86 19.65 13.62 -26.45
N LEU A 87 18.86 13.30 -27.48
CA LEU A 87 17.58 13.97 -27.75
C LEU A 87 16.52 13.66 -26.70
N SER A 88 16.62 12.49 -26.06
CA SER A 88 15.73 12.05 -24.99
C SER A 88 16.43 11.11 -24.02
N ILE A 89 15.81 10.93 -22.85
CA ILE A 89 16.18 9.95 -21.83
C ILE A 89 14.95 9.10 -21.50
N LYS A 90 15.18 7.95 -20.86
CA LYS A 90 14.10 7.13 -20.29
C LYS A 90 14.17 7.18 -18.77
N VAL A 91 13.05 7.53 -18.16
CA VAL A 91 12.86 7.58 -16.72
C VAL A 91 11.88 6.48 -16.32
N ASP A 92 12.34 5.57 -15.48
CA ASP A 92 11.54 4.50 -14.90
C ASP A 92 10.92 4.96 -13.59
N LEU A 93 9.62 4.68 -13.41
CA LEU A 93 8.94 4.75 -12.12
C LEU A 93 9.01 3.39 -11.44
N LEU A 94 9.50 3.37 -10.21
CA LEU A 94 9.56 2.18 -9.37
C LEU A 94 8.51 2.26 -8.27
N GLN A 95 7.78 1.17 -8.08
CA GLN A 95 6.89 0.93 -6.94
C GLN A 95 7.49 -0.20 -6.10
N ASN A 96 7.85 0.10 -4.86
CA ASN A 96 8.52 -0.84 -3.94
C ASN A 96 9.74 -1.54 -4.60
N GLY A 97 10.55 -0.78 -5.33
CA GLY A 97 11.75 -1.28 -6.01
C GLY A 97 11.51 -2.01 -7.33
N LYS A 98 10.26 -2.17 -7.79
CA LYS A 98 9.92 -2.77 -9.09
C LYS A 98 9.52 -1.71 -10.09
N VAL A 99 10.08 -1.75 -11.30
CA VAL A 99 9.65 -0.87 -12.40
C VAL A 99 8.19 -1.17 -12.77
N ILE A 100 7.36 -0.14 -12.79
CA ILE A 100 5.93 -0.24 -13.13
C ILE A 100 5.52 0.63 -14.33
N ASP A 101 6.30 1.64 -14.68
CA ASP A 101 6.08 2.50 -15.84
C ASP A 101 7.41 3.13 -16.28
N THR A 102 7.49 3.56 -17.54
CA THR A 102 8.67 4.24 -18.12
C THR A 102 8.20 5.39 -19.00
N LYS A 103 8.78 6.57 -18.81
CA LYS A 103 8.53 7.74 -19.65
C LYS A 103 9.77 8.17 -20.41
N GLU A 104 9.55 8.54 -21.66
CA GLU A 104 10.54 9.26 -22.45
C GLU A 104 10.45 10.76 -22.13
N VAL A 105 11.60 11.38 -21.85
CA VAL A 105 11.72 12.79 -21.46
C VAL A 105 12.69 13.47 -22.41
N SER A 106 12.30 14.61 -22.97
CA SER A 106 13.04 15.28 -24.03
C SER A 106 12.87 16.80 -23.97
N VAL A 107 13.48 17.51 -24.93
CA VAL A 107 13.24 18.94 -25.14
C VAL A 107 11.76 19.23 -25.38
N ALA A 108 11.04 18.36 -26.10
CA ALA A 108 9.62 18.54 -26.39
C ALA A 108 8.74 18.50 -25.13
N THR A 109 9.17 17.77 -24.08
CA THR A 109 8.48 17.74 -22.78
C THR A 109 9.02 18.79 -21.82
N ASN A 110 9.83 19.75 -22.32
CA ASN A 110 10.57 20.72 -21.50
C ASN A 110 11.38 20.06 -20.39
N TRP A 111 11.92 18.85 -20.65
CA TRP A 111 12.66 18.05 -19.69
C TRP A 111 11.88 17.79 -18.39
N LYS A 112 10.56 17.72 -18.45
CA LYS A 112 9.69 17.38 -17.32
C LYS A 112 8.93 16.09 -17.57
N TYR A 113 8.54 15.45 -16.49
CA TYR A 113 7.72 14.25 -16.52
C TYR A 113 6.83 14.17 -15.29
N THR A 114 5.67 13.52 -15.48
CA THR A 114 4.68 13.27 -14.43
C THR A 114 4.10 11.88 -14.64
N PHE A 115 4.10 11.05 -13.61
CA PHE A 115 3.36 9.79 -13.55
C PHE A 115 2.10 10.02 -12.72
N GLU A 116 0.93 9.85 -13.32
CA GLU A 116 -0.35 10.17 -12.68
C GLU A 116 -1.09 8.92 -12.21
N LYS A 117 -2.12 9.12 -11.36
CA LYS A 117 -3.10 8.09 -10.98
C LYS A 117 -2.46 6.87 -10.28
N LEU A 118 -1.36 7.10 -9.59
CA LEU A 118 -0.65 6.07 -8.83
C LEU A 118 -1.43 5.77 -7.54
N ARG A 119 -1.64 4.49 -7.22
CA ARG A 119 -2.31 4.13 -5.96
C ARG A 119 -1.41 4.51 -4.78
N VAL A 120 -2.00 5.03 -3.71
CA VAL A 120 -1.22 5.38 -2.51
C VAL A 120 -0.91 4.15 -1.67
N TYR A 121 -1.83 3.18 -1.60
CA TYR A 121 -1.71 2.01 -0.72
C TYR A 121 -1.87 0.70 -1.49
N ASP A 122 -1.38 -0.40 -0.91
CA ASP A 122 -1.62 -1.76 -1.40
C ASP A 122 -2.99 -2.30 -0.94
N ALA A 123 -3.25 -3.59 -1.20
CA ALA A 123 -4.51 -4.24 -0.81
C ALA A 123 -4.69 -4.39 0.71
N ASN A 124 -3.61 -4.29 1.49
CA ASN A 124 -3.60 -4.41 2.94
C ASN A 124 -3.59 -3.03 3.64
N GLY A 125 -3.62 -1.95 2.87
CA GLY A 125 -3.55 -0.58 3.39
C GLY A 125 -2.13 -0.10 3.71
N VAL A 126 -1.08 -0.77 3.23
CA VAL A 126 0.31 -0.33 3.40
C VAL A 126 0.69 0.63 2.28
N ALA A 127 1.31 1.77 2.61
CA ALA A 127 1.67 2.78 1.61
C ALA A 127 2.73 2.25 0.63
N TYR A 128 2.54 2.54 -0.66
CA TYR A 128 3.55 2.28 -1.67
C TYR A 128 4.69 3.29 -1.56
N LYS A 129 5.92 2.80 -1.66
CA LYS A 129 7.11 3.64 -1.88
C LYS A 129 7.30 3.83 -3.38
N TYR A 130 7.33 5.09 -3.81
CA TYR A 130 7.65 5.45 -5.19
C TYR A 130 9.04 6.07 -5.29
N GLU A 131 9.78 5.66 -6.31
CA GLU A 131 11.12 6.16 -6.63
C GLU A 131 11.23 6.31 -8.15
N VAL A 132 12.14 7.16 -8.61
CA VAL A 132 12.45 7.29 -10.03
C VAL A 132 13.87 6.80 -10.28
N LYS A 133 14.11 6.28 -11.48
CA LYS A 133 15.45 5.91 -11.93
C LYS A 133 15.63 6.31 -13.38
N GLU A 134 16.77 6.91 -13.71
CA GLU A 134 17.15 7.10 -15.10
C GLU A 134 17.81 5.84 -15.65
N GLN A 135 17.47 5.45 -16.87
CA GLN A 135 18.23 4.44 -17.59
C GLN A 135 19.62 4.99 -17.96
N PRO A 136 20.68 4.15 -18.03
CA PRO A 136 22.03 4.63 -18.29
C PRO A 136 22.12 5.51 -19.54
N VAL A 137 22.75 6.68 -19.39
CA VAL A 137 23.05 7.59 -20.49
C VAL A 137 24.57 7.60 -20.68
N ALA A 138 25.03 7.19 -21.86
CA ALA A 138 26.47 7.12 -22.16
C ALA A 138 27.14 8.48 -21.98
N GLY A 139 28.28 8.50 -21.27
CA GLY A 139 29.06 9.72 -21.02
C GLY A 139 28.52 10.62 -19.88
N TYR A 140 27.49 10.18 -19.15
CA TYR A 140 26.90 10.95 -18.06
C TYR A 140 26.79 10.15 -16.77
N LYS A 141 26.99 10.84 -15.65
CA LYS A 141 26.66 10.35 -14.31
C LYS A 141 25.32 10.95 -13.89
N SER A 142 24.42 10.11 -13.41
CA SER A 142 23.07 10.49 -12.97
C SER A 142 22.97 10.60 -11.46
N GLU A 143 22.32 11.65 -10.97
CA GLU A 143 22.01 11.88 -9.55
C GLU A 143 20.53 12.23 -9.40
N ILE A 144 19.89 11.65 -8.37
CA ILE A 144 18.46 11.82 -8.10
C ILE A 144 18.29 12.57 -6.78
N ASN A 145 17.56 13.68 -6.80
CA ASN A 145 17.18 14.44 -5.60
C ASN A 145 15.65 14.53 -5.51
N GLY A 146 15.06 13.73 -4.64
CA GLY A 146 13.61 13.47 -4.65
C GLY A 146 13.23 12.76 -5.94
N TYR A 147 12.61 13.50 -6.86
CA TYR A 147 12.29 13.02 -8.21
C TYR A 147 12.97 13.85 -9.31
N ASP A 148 13.75 14.86 -8.96
CA ASP A 148 14.52 15.59 -9.96
C ASP A 148 15.79 14.80 -10.29
N ILE A 149 16.12 14.75 -11.59
CA ILE A 149 17.28 14.02 -12.11
C ILE A 149 18.28 15.05 -12.61
N THR A 150 19.54 14.94 -12.21
CA THR A 150 20.65 15.73 -12.75
C THR A 150 21.63 14.81 -13.45
N ASN A 151 21.96 15.09 -14.71
CA ASN A 151 23.10 14.45 -15.38
C ASN A 151 24.29 15.39 -15.43
N THR A 152 25.41 14.93 -14.89
CA THR A 152 26.70 15.60 -15.02
C THR A 152 27.55 14.89 -16.07
N LYS A 153 28.11 15.64 -17.01
CA LYS A 153 28.98 15.06 -18.05
C LYS A 153 30.26 14.50 -17.39
N ILE A 154 30.59 13.25 -17.70
CA ILE A 154 31.83 12.64 -17.22
C ILE A 154 32.98 13.35 -17.95
N LYS A 155 33.89 13.97 -17.20
CA LYS A 155 35.12 14.53 -17.76
C LYS A 155 36.11 13.38 -17.89
N ASP A 156 36.63 13.14 -19.08
CA ASP A 156 37.76 12.25 -19.27
C ASP A 156 38.95 12.83 -18.50
N ASP A 157 39.27 12.29 -17.33
CA ASP A 157 40.61 12.44 -16.78
C ASP A 157 41.54 11.54 -17.62
N PRO A 158 42.61 12.05 -18.24
CA PRO A 158 43.55 11.20 -18.96
C PRO A 158 44.41 10.43 -17.94
N LYS A 159 44.00 9.17 -17.66
CA LYS A 159 44.76 7.98 -17.16
C LYS A 159 43.72 6.94 -16.69
N ASP A 160 43.66 5.68 -17.08
CA ASP A 160 44.59 4.65 -17.59
C ASP A 160 43.69 3.48 -18.09
N PRO A 161 43.95 2.76 -19.19
CA PRO A 161 43.01 1.79 -19.74
C PRO A 161 43.18 0.43 -19.04
N SER A 162 42.41 0.16 -18.00
CA SER A 162 42.17 -1.22 -17.53
C SER A 162 41.03 -1.31 -16.51
N THR A 163 39.82 -1.63 -16.98
CA THR A 163 39.02 -2.69 -16.35
C THR A 163 38.29 -3.47 -17.43
N ASP A 164 38.78 -4.70 -17.63
CA ASP A 164 38.26 -5.79 -18.44
C ASP A 164 36.72 -5.97 -18.32
N PRO A 165 36.01 -6.36 -19.40
CA PRO A 165 34.65 -6.86 -19.32
C PRO A 165 34.67 -8.29 -18.76
N LYS A 166 34.07 -8.52 -17.58
CA LYS A 166 33.79 -9.89 -17.14
C LYS A 166 32.38 -10.30 -17.54
N ASP A 167 32.38 -11.11 -18.59
CA ASP A 167 31.34 -11.99 -19.11
C ASP A 167 30.53 -12.73 -18.01
N PRO A 168 29.28 -13.12 -18.31
CA PRO A 168 29.05 -14.56 -18.27
C PRO A 168 28.26 -15.09 -19.48
N ASN A 169 29.01 -15.78 -20.35
CA ASN A 169 28.83 -17.19 -20.72
C ASN A 169 27.55 -17.55 -21.52
N THR A 170 27.75 -17.78 -22.82
CA THR A 170 26.95 -18.66 -23.67
C THR A 170 27.15 -20.12 -23.25
N ASN A 171 26.06 -20.88 -23.06
CA ASN A 171 26.09 -22.29 -23.44
C ASN A 171 24.72 -22.89 -23.78
N THR A 172 24.80 -23.74 -24.80
CA THR A 172 23.79 -24.38 -25.62
C THR A 172 23.03 -25.50 -24.90
N ASN A 173 21.79 -25.71 -25.36
CA ASN A 173 20.88 -26.84 -25.13
C ASN A 173 21.52 -28.19 -24.79
N ASN A 174 20.90 -28.93 -23.86
CA ASN A 174 20.67 -30.37 -23.97
C ASN A 174 19.38 -30.78 -23.26
N ASN A 175 18.53 -31.47 -24.00
CA ASN A 175 17.27 -32.06 -23.60
C ASN A 175 17.55 -33.49 -23.08
N SER A 176 16.99 -33.90 -21.94
CA SER A 176 16.79 -35.32 -21.65
C SER A 176 15.68 -35.55 -20.63
N ASP A 177 14.66 -36.26 -21.10
CA ASP A 177 13.54 -36.84 -20.37
C ASP A 177 13.98 -37.77 -19.24
N SER A 178 13.31 -37.70 -18.09
CA SER A 178 12.84 -38.90 -17.35
C SER A 178 12.02 -38.56 -16.10
N LYS A 179 10.70 -38.80 -16.23
CA LYS A 179 9.84 -39.65 -15.39
C LYS A 179 9.73 -39.37 -13.87
N VAL A 180 8.50 -38.97 -13.52
CA VAL A 180 7.84 -38.88 -12.20
C VAL A 180 7.88 -40.20 -11.40
N PRO A 181 7.93 -40.14 -10.05
CA PRO A 181 6.78 -40.60 -9.26
C PRO A 181 6.40 -39.67 -8.09
N SER A 182 5.10 -39.65 -7.78
CA SER A 182 4.44 -38.95 -6.66
C SER A 182 4.76 -39.54 -5.28
N THR A 183 4.71 -38.70 -4.24
CA THR A 183 4.12 -39.01 -2.93
C THR A 183 3.57 -37.74 -2.26
N THR A 184 2.27 -37.81 -1.92
CA THR A 184 1.46 -37.04 -0.95
C THR A 184 2.06 -37.18 0.48
N GLU A 185 1.83 -36.39 1.55
CA GLU A 185 0.71 -35.56 2.03
C GLU A 185 1.13 -34.84 3.35
N ASN A 186 0.38 -33.79 3.77
CA ASN A 186 0.21 -33.21 5.12
C ASN A 186 1.32 -32.24 5.63
N ASP A 187 1.07 -30.95 5.95
CA ASP A 187 -0.04 -30.35 6.72
C ASP A 187 -0.44 -28.91 6.27
N LYS A 188 -1.73 -28.59 6.42
CA LYS A 188 -2.41 -27.28 6.42
C LYS A 188 -3.25 -27.23 7.72
N PRO A 189 -3.70 -26.09 8.31
CA PRO A 189 -3.66 -24.67 7.89
C PRO A 189 -3.07 -23.72 8.97
N THR A 190 -2.98 -22.39 8.71
CA THR A 190 -3.81 -21.35 9.39
C THR A 190 -3.47 -19.93 8.85
N LEU A 191 -4.54 -19.20 8.54
CA LEU A 191 -4.62 -17.79 8.14
C LEU A 191 -4.40 -16.83 9.33
N LEU A 192 -3.81 -15.66 9.10
CA LEU A 192 -4.10 -14.47 9.91
C LEU A 192 -4.13 -13.22 9.00
N PRO A 193 -5.22 -12.43 8.97
CA PRO A 193 -5.22 -11.13 8.32
C PRO A 193 -4.53 -10.11 9.22
N ASN A 194 -3.36 -9.64 8.81
CA ASN A 194 -2.75 -8.44 9.36
C ASN A 194 -3.28 -7.22 8.61
N THR A 195 -4.02 -6.36 9.28
CA THR A 195 -4.22 -4.99 8.81
C THR A 195 -4.09 -3.99 9.96
N GLY A 196 -2.93 -3.34 10.01
CA GLY A 196 -2.86 -1.89 10.25
C GLY A 196 -2.97 -1.37 11.68
N GLY A 197 -2.46 -2.08 12.69
CA GLY A 197 -2.21 -1.50 14.02
C GLY A 197 -0.72 -1.18 14.16
N THR A 198 -0.35 0.09 14.26
CA THR A 198 1.00 0.55 14.57
C THR A 198 1.52 -0.16 15.84
N SER A 199 2.50 -1.06 15.69
CA SER A 199 3.32 -1.49 16.82
C SER A 199 4.16 -0.30 17.25
N ALA A 200 4.03 0.09 18.52
CA ALA A 200 4.70 1.23 19.12
C ALA A 200 6.22 1.24 18.82
N GLY A 201 6.65 2.26 18.08
CA GLY A 201 8.04 2.59 17.83
C GLY A 201 8.09 4.02 17.30
N MET A 202 8.47 4.96 18.16
CA MET A 202 8.49 6.40 17.90
C MET A 202 9.41 6.74 16.72
N SER A 203 8.87 7.34 15.66
CA SER A 203 9.52 8.42 14.89
C SER A 203 8.50 9.10 13.98
N SER A 204 8.31 10.38 14.26
CA SER A 204 7.57 11.42 13.58
C SER A 204 7.56 11.40 12.03
N ILE A 205 6.39 11.65 11.41
CA ILE A 205 6.05 12.92 10.69
C ILE A 205 4.66 12.82 10.02
N LEU A 206 3.78 13.76 10.41
CA LEU A 206 2.58 14.35 9.80
C LEU A 206 1.61 13.50 8.95
N GLY A 207 0.36 13.40 9.44
CA GLY A 207 -0.83 13.25 8.59
C GLY A 207 -2.05 12.59 9.24
N GLY A 208 -2.73 13.27 10.17
CA GLY A 208 -4.15 12.98 10.48
C GLY A 208 -4.45 12.06 11.66
N MET A 209 -4.00 12.40 12.87
CA MET A 209 -4.71 11.96 14.08
C MET A 209 -6.01 12.73 14.20
N VAL A 210 -7.15 12.05 14.06
CA VAL A 210 -8.43 12.54 14.58
C VAL A 210 -8.96 11.51 15.56
N LEU A 211 -8.68 11.75 16.84
CA LEU A 211 -9.47 11.21 17.93
C LEU A 211 -10.87 11.84 17.86
N PHE A 212 -11.91 11.04 17.60
CA PHE A 212 -13.25 11.41 18.06
C PHE A 212 -13.49 10.76 19.42
N LEU A 213 -13.27 11.57 20.46
CA LEU A 213 -13.96 11.42 21.74
C LEU A 213 -15.45 11.64 21.47
N LEU A 214 -16.29 10.62 21.61
CA LEU A 214 -17.72 10.82 21.78
C LEU A 214 -18.15 10.19 23.10
N GLY A 215 -18.65 11.08 23.96
CA GLY A 215 -18.92 10.86 25.36
C GLY A 215 -20.00 9.83 25.63
N GLY A 216 -19.83 9.16 26.76
CA GLY A 216 -20.86 8.31 27.34
C GLY A 216 -22.10 9.13 27.68
N ILE A 217 -23.23 8.77 27.07
CA ILE A 217 -24.55 9.11 27.60
C ILE A 217 -24.97 7.93 28.48
N LEU A 218 -24.81 8.11 29.79
CA LEU A 218 -25.33 7.21 30.82
C LEU A 218 -26.86 7.36 30.88
N PHE A 219 -27.63 6.42 30.34
CA PHE A 219 -29.05 6.31 30.69
C PHE A 219 -29.19 5.45 31.95
N ALA A 220 -29.31 6.11 33.11
CA ALA A 220 -29.79 5.46 34.31
C ALA A 220 -31.29 5.11 34.14
N ARG A 221 -31.61 3.82 34.06
CA ARG A 221 -33.01 3.35 34.16
C ARG A 221 -33.49 3.50 35.59
N GLN A 222 -34.46 4.40 35.83
CA GLN A 222 -35.32 4.29 37.01
C GLN A 222 -36.26 3.09 36.82
N ARG A 223 -36.18 2.11 37.73
CA ARG A 223 -37.24 1.11 37.93
C ARG A 223 -38.40 1.81 38.63
N ILE A 224 -39.55 1.91 37.98
CA ILE A 224 -40.82 2.12 38.68
C ILE A 224 -41.45 0.73 38.86
N LYS A 225 -41.81 0.45 40.12
CA LYS A 225 -42.48 -0.78 40.57
C LYS A 225 -43.91 -0.85 40.07
#